data_AF-A0A7W5II06-F1
#
_entry.id   AF-A0A7W5II06-F1
#
_cell.length_a   1.000
_cell.length_b   1.000
_cell.length_c   1.000
_cell.angle_alpha   90.00
_cell.angle_beta   90.00
_cell.angle_gamma   90.00
#
_symmetry.space_group_name_H-M   'P 1'
#
loop_
_entity.id
_entity.type
_entity.pdbx_description
1 polymer ?
#
loop_
_entity_poly.entity_id
_entity_poly.type
_entity_poly.pdbx_seq_one_letter_code
_entity_poly.pdbx_strand_id
1 'polypeptide(L)'
;MRNHAPRLAKEGKPWFLAVNLVNPHDVMFVNTDAVGSNLQDAIKPMLGHAHPPEDALYQQKWDSVPLAASCHQAHDEPGRPRTACSMRR
;
A
#
# COMPACT_ATOMS: atom_id res chain seq x y z
N MET A 1 8.66 -14.75 -14.74
CA MET A 1 10.05 -14.58 -14.30
C MET A 1 10.87 -15.87 -14.43
N ARG A 2 10.55 -16.92 -13.65
CA ARG A 2 11.16 -18.26 -13.76
C ARG A 2 11.24 -18.84 -15.18
N ASN A 3 10.23 -18.59 -16.02
CA ASN A 3 10.18 -19.12 -17.39
C ASN A 3 10.56 -18.10 -18.48
N HIS A 4 10.62 -16.81 -18.14
CA HIS A 4 10.74 -15.74 -19.14
C HIS A 4 12.20 -15.31 -19.35
N ALA A 5 12.98 -15.21 -18.27
CA ALA A 5 14.41 -14.91 -18.37
C ALA A 5 15.20 -16.01 -19.11
N PRO A 6 14.97 -17.32 -18.86
CA PRO A 6 15.66 -18.37 -19.61
C PRO A 6 15.30 -18.38 -21.10
N ARG A 7 14.08 -17.97 -21.45
CA ARG A 7 13.63 -17.87 -22.84
C ARG A 7 14.31 -16.69 -23.56
N LEU A 8 14.36 -15.52 -22.94
CA LEU A 8 15.05 -14.34 -23.50
C LEU A 8 16.55 -14.60 -23.68
N ALA A 9 17.18 -15.31 -22.73
CA ALA A 9 18.57 -15.75 -22.85
C ALA A 9 18.79 -16.68 -24.06
N LYS A 10 17.89 -17.66 -24.30
CA LYS A 10 17.96 -18.54 -25.48
C LYS A 10 17.77 -17.80 -26.80
N GLU A 11 17.00 -16.71 -26.79
CA GLU A 11 16.76 -15.85 -27.95
C GLU A 11 17.89 -14.80 -28.15
N GLY A 12 18.95 -14.81 -27.33
CA GLY A 12 20.05 -13.85 -27.42
C GLY A 12 19.66 -12.41 -27.06
N LYS A 13 18.51 -12.22 -26.40
CA LYS A 13 18.00 -10.90 -26.04
C LYS A 13 18.51 -10.48 -24.66
N PRO A 14 19.04 -9.26 -24.51
CA PRO A 14 19.42 -8.75 -23.20
C PRO A 14 18.19 -8.63 -22.31
N TRP A 15 18.33 -9.03 -21.05
CA TRP A 15 17.27 -8.90 -20.05
C TRP A 15 17.85 -8.39 -18.74
N PHE A 16 17.05 -7.60 -18.03
CA PHE A 16 17.40 -7.01 -16.74
C PHE A 16 16.31 -7.33 -15.72
N LEU A 17 16.72 -7.51 -14.47
CA LEU A 17 15.83 -7.70 -13.36
C LEU A 17 16.13 -6.70 -12.25
N ALA A 18 15.13 -5.88 -11.90
CA ALA A 18 15.08 -5.18 -10.62
C ALA A 18 14.19 -5.95 -9.62
N VAL A 19 14.72 -6.21 -8.43
CA VAL A 19 13.92 -6.67 -7.28
C VAL A 19 14.04 -5.61 -6.20
N ASN A 20 12.90 -5.09 -5.76
CA ASN A 20 12.83 -4.27 -4.56
C ASN A 20 12.32 -5.18 -3.44
N LEU A 21 13.19 -5.50 -2.48
CA LEU A 21 12.78 -6.20 -1.27
C LEU A 21 12.43 -5.13 -0.22
N VAL A 22 11.17 -5.09 0.17
CA VAL A 22 10.76 -4.39 1.37
C VAL A 22 10.98 -5.35 2.53
N ASN A 23 11.78 -4.94 3.51
CA ASN A 23 12.04 -5.74 4.69
C ASN A 23 10.74 -5.80 5.53
N PRO A 24 10.12 -6.98 5.73
CA PRO A 24 8.79 -7.05 6.35
C PRO A 24 8.82 -6.71 7.85
N HIS A 25 10.00 -6.63 8.46
CA HIS A 25 10.16 -6.34 9.88
C HIS A 25 9.91 -4.88 10.25
N ASP A 26 9.87 -3.95 9.28
CA ASP A 26 9.64 -2.52 9.54
C ASP A 26 8.19 -2.08 9.24
N VAL A 27 7.28 -3.03 9.04
CA VAL A 27 5.85 -2.71 8.88
C VAL A 27 5.22 -2.56 10.25
N MET A 28 5.13 -1.31 10.70
CA MET A 28 4.38 -0.95 11.90
C MET A 28 2.93 -0.66 11.54
N PHE A 29 2.00 -1.19 12.34
CA PHE A 29 0.57 -0.87 12.24
C PHE A 29 0.20 0.07 13.39
N VAL A 30 -0.43 1.19 13.05
CA VAL A 30 -1.00 2.13 14.02
C VAL A 30 -2.52 1.97 14.05
N ASN A 31 -3.10 1.92 15.25
CA ASN A 31 -4.54 1.90 15.44
C ASN A 31 -5.11 3.29 15.11
N THR A 32 -5.98 3.34 14.11
CA THR A 32 -6.68 4.56 13.64
C THR A 32 -8.16 4.57 14.01
N ASP A 33 -8.59 3.69 14.91
CA ASP A 33 -9.98 3.66 15.38
C ASP A 33 -10.30 4.94 16.14
N ALA A 34 -11.56 5.37 16.02
CA ALA A 34 -12.08 6.44 16.87
C ALA A 34 -12.00 6.07 18.35
N VAL A 35 -11.94 7.07 19.23
CA VAL A 35 -11.94 6.85 20.68
C VAL A 35 -13.17 6.02 21.07
N GLY A 36 -12.93 4.88 21.75
CA GLY A 36 -13.96 3.93 22.16
C GLY A 36 -14.34 2.87 21.13
N SER A 37 -13.75 2.89 19.93
CA SER A 37 -13.87 1.83 18.93
C SER A 37 -12.73 0.83 19.05
N ASN A 38 -13.02 -0.44 18.74
CA ASN A 38 -12.05 -1.54 18.76
C ASN A 38 -12.22 -2.48 17.55
N LEU A 39 -12.50 -1.89 16.39
CA LEU A 39 -12.75 -2.60 15.13
C LEU A 39 -11.47 -3.25 14.59
N GLN A 40 -10.32 -2.56 14.69
CA GLN A 40 -9.07 -3.08 14.17
C GLN A 40 -8.56 -4.29 14.96
N ASP A 41 -8.77 -4.33 16.28
CA ASP A 41 -8.41 -5.50 17.09
C ASP A 41 -9.50 -6.59 17.15
N ALA A 42 -10.64 -6.41 16.47
CA ALA A 42 -11.73 -7.40 16.46
C ALA A 42 -11.28 -8.77 15.92
N ILE A 43 -10.31 -8.78 15.01
CA ILE A 43 -9.69 -9.97 14.42
C ILE A 43 -8.51 -10.53 15.24
N LYS A 44 -8.21 -9.94 16.40
CA LYS A 44 -7.17 -10.39 17.36
C LYS A 44 -5.79 -10.63 16.70
N PRO A 45 -5.17 -9.59 16.12
CA PRO A 45 -3.82 -9.70 15.59
C PRO A 45 -2.84 -10.11 16.69
N MET A 46 -1.84 -10.94 16.35
CA MET A 46 -0.90 -11.51 17.34
C MET A 46 -0.17 -10.47 18.21
N LEU A 47 0.14 -9.29 17.64
CA LEU A 47 0.88 -8.22 18.31
C LEU A 47 -0.01 -7.03 18.71
N GLY A 48 -1.31 -7.04 18.38
CA GLY A 48 -2.19 -5.88 18.55
C GLY A 48 -1.89 -4.75 17.56
N HIS A 49 -2.78 -3.76 17.52
CA HIS A 49 -2.51 -2.46 16.89
C HIS A 49 -2.19 -1.42 17.96
N ALA A 50 -1.00 -0.82 17.90
CA ALA A 50 -0.61 0.21 18.86
C ALA A 50 -1.35 1.52 18.57
N HIS A 51 -1.95 2.13 19.59
CA HIS A 51 -2.45 3.50 19.47
C HIS A 51 -1.29 4.48 19.27
N PRO A 52 -1.52 5.59 18.54
CA PRO A 52 -0.52 6.64 18.44
C PRO A 52 -0.17 7.21 19.84
N PRO A 53 1.08 7.65 20.06
CA PRO A 53 1.48 8.30 21.31
C PRO A 53 0.62 9.52 21.66
N GLU A 54 0.46 9.79 22.97
CA GLU A 54 -0.25 10.98 23.48
C GLU A 54 0.65 12.22 23.51
N ASP A 55 1.23 12.60 22.37
CA ASP A 55 2.06 13.81 22.26
C ASP A 55 1.47 14.85 21.28
N ALA A 56 2.00 16.07 21.34
CA ALA A 56 1.49 17.21 20.57
C ALA A 56 1.52 16.98 19.04
N LEU A 57 2.44 16.16 18.54
CA LEU A 57 2.56 15.87 17.10
C LEU A 57 1.44 14.93 16.65
N TYR A 58 1.20 13.84 17.40
CA TYR A 58 0.17 12.85 17.06
C TYR A 58 -1.26 13.31 17.34
N GLN A 59 -1.45 14.32 18.20
CA GLN A 59 -2.75 14.92 18.45
C GLN A 59 -3.15 15.99 17.42
N GLN A 60 -2.25 16.36 16.50
CA GLN A 60 -2.56 17.32 15.44
C GLN A 60 -3.59 16.73 14.47
N LYS A 61 -4.62 17.53 14.15
CA LYS A 61 -5.68 17.17 13.19
C LYS A 61 -5.63 18.08 11.98
N TRP A 62 -5.93 17.51 10.81
CA TRP A 62 -5.96 18.21 9.52
C TRP A 62 -7.32 18.09 8.84
N ASP A 63 -8.39 18.24 9.62
CA ASP A 63 -9.77 18.04 9.15
C ASP A 63 -10.18 19.01 8.03
N SER A 64 -9.46 20.13 7.89
CA SER A 64 -9.71 21.18 6.88
C SER A 64 -8.80 21.10 5.65
N VAL A 65 -7.89 20.13 5.57
CA VAL A 65 -7.04 19.94 4.39
C VAL A 65 -7.80 19.12 3.35
N PRO A 66 -8.12 19.68 2.17
CA PRO A 66 -8.85 18.93 1.15
C PRO A 66 -7.98 17.80 0.60
N LEU A 67 -8.58 16.62 0.40
CA LEU A 67 -7.92 15.55 -0.34
C LEU A 67 -7.63 15.99 -1.77
N ALA A 68 -6.55 15.46 -2.34
CA ALA A 68 -6.23 15.70 -3.75
C ALA A 68 -7.39 15.23 -4.63
N ALA A 69 -7.76 16.02 -5.65
CA ALA A 69 -8.86 15.69 -6.56
C ALA A 69 -8.70 14.29 -7.20
N SER A 70 -7.46 13.85 -7.40
CA SER A 70 -7.13 12.52 -7.93
C SER A 70 -7.59 11.35 -7.05
N CYS A 71 -7.85 11.56 -5.75
CA CYS A 71 -8.35 10.52 -4.85
C CYS A 71 -9.77 10.05 -5.20
N HIS A 72 -10.55 10.91 -5.86
CA HIS A 72 -11.91 10.59 -6.31
C HIS A 72 -11.99 10.25 -7.80
N GLN A 73 -10.87 10.38 -8.50
CA GLN A 73 -10.79 10.17 -9.94
C GLN A 73 -10.87 8.68 -10.29
N ALA A 74 -11.66 8.32 -11.29
CA ALA A 74 -11.75 6.93 -11.74
C ALA A 74 -10.40 6.43 -12.31
N HIS A 75 -10.15 5.14 -12.17
CA HIS A 75 -8.89 4.53 -12.63
C HIS A 75 -8.72 4.55 -14.16
N ASP A 76 -9.83 4.61 -14.89
CA ASP A 76 -9.93 4.58 -16.35
C ASP A 76 -10.12 5.97 -16.98
N GLU A 77 -10.10 7.04 -16.19
CA GLU A 77 -10.27 8.40 -16.72
C GLU A 77 -9.14 8.80 -17.69
N PRO A 78 -9.47 9.62 -18.72
CA PRO A 78 -8.49 10.18 -19.63
C PRO A 78 -7.36 10.90 -18.88
N GLY A 79 -6.11 10.53 -19.19
CA GLY A 79 -4.92 11.11 -18.55
C GLY A 79 -4.28 10.26 -17.46
N ARG A 80 -4.92 9.17 -17.00
CA ARG A 80 -4.25 8.19 -16.13
C ARG A 80 -3.44 7.16 -16.94
N PRO A 81 -2.30 6.69 -16.41
CA PRO A 81 -1.61 5.53 -16.97
C PRO A 81 -2.56 4.32 -16.94
N ARG A 82 -2.63 3.59 -18.05
CA ARG A 82 -3.46 2.38 -18.12
C ARG A 82 -2.99 1.38 -17.06
N THR A 83 -3.77 1.18 -16.00
CA THR A 83 -3.44 0.21 -14.96
C THR A 83 -3.63 -1.20 -15.49
N ALA A 84 -2.57 -2.01 -15.52
CA ALA A 84 -2.60 -3.41 -15.95
C ALA A 84 -3.16 -4.36 -14.86
N CYS A 85 -4.18 -3.94 -14.09
CA CYS A 85 -4.82 -4.80 -13.11
C CYS A 85 -6.14 -5.35 -13.70
N SER A 86 -6.02 -6.46 -14.42
CA SER A 86 -7.18 -7.28 -14.81
C SER A 86 -7.61 -8.09 -13.59
N MET A 87 -8.57 -7.59 -12.82
CA MET A 87 -9.37 -8.47 -11.96
C MET A 87 -10.24 -9.32 -12.88
N ARG A 88 -9.83 -10.56 -13.11
CA ARG A 88 -10.74 -11.59 -13.64
C ARG A 88 -11.79 -11.82 -12.54
N ARG A 89 -13.06 -11.59 -12.90
CA ARG A 89 -14.20 -12.07 -12.12
C ARG A 89 -14.28 -13.59 -12.19
#